data_AF-A0A839E2S8-F1
#
_entry.id   AF-A0A839E2S8-F1
#
_cell.length_a   1.000
_cell.length_b   1.000
_cell.length_c   1.000
_cell.angle_alpha   90.00
_cell.angle_beta   90.00
_cell.angle_gamma   90.00
#
_symmetry.space_group_name_H-M   'P 1'
#
loop_
_entity.id
_entity.type
_entity.pdbx_description
1 polymer ?
#
loop_
_entity_poly.entity_id
_entity_poly.type
_entity_poly.pdbx_seq_one_letter_code
_entity_poly.pdbx_strand_id
1 'polypeptide(L)'
;MSAREWLDKDFYAELGVSSDASADEIKRAYRKLARENHPDANPGNSRAENKFKAVSEAYGVLSDPEKRKQYDEARKLFASGGGQGGFGGFGSPGGAGGGAGAGGFDLGDLFGGAQGGSTGGFGDLFGGLFGNRRGGGGGAASANRPRRGADVETEVRIDFAESVHGATVPLRLSSPATCTTCHGAGARPGTRPRACPTCSAEGVVTRNQGAFAFSEPCPDCRGRGTVIDDPCRECRGEGVSTRTRTLTVRIPEGVSDGQRIRLAGQGEPGRNGAGSGDLYVVVHVNPHEVFGRSGDDLTITVPVTYPELALGTTLTVPTLDGKVTLKVQPGTASGRTLRVRGKGIGKKSGGNGDMLVTLEVAVPSKLDGKAVEALRAYERETAEHDPRSELNKLLGR
;
A
#
# COMPACT_ATOMS: atom_id res chain seq x y z
N MET A 1 -4.45 -11.90 -26.45
CA MET A 1 -4.38 -13.05 -27.38
C MET A 1 -5.70 -13.81 -27.32
N SER A 2 -6.16 -14.32 -28.45
CA SER A 2 -7.41 -15.10 -28.52
C SER A 2 -7.18 -16.51 -27.97
N ALA A 3 -8.23 -17.17 -27.45
CA ALA A 3 -8.15 -18.54 -26.93
C ALA A 3 -7.63 -19.56 -27.98
N ARG A 4 -7.71 -19.23 -29.27
CA ARG A 4 -7.13 -20.02 -30.37
C ARG A 4 -5.61 -19.90 -30.46
N GLU A 5 -5.05 -18.72 -30.20
CA GLU A 5 -3.59 -18.49 -30.24
C GLU A 5 -2.85 -19.20 -29.09
N TRP A 6 -3.55 -19.48 -28.00
CA TRP A 6 -3.02 -20.19 -26.84
C TRP A 6 -2.90 -21.71 -27.05
N LEU A 7 -3.74 -22.28 -27.92
CA LEU A 7 -3.76 -23.72 -28.22
C LEU A 7 -2.81 -24.13 -29.34
N ASP A 8 -2.39 -23.18 -30.19
CA ASP A 8 -1.53 -23.43 -31.34
C ASP A 8 -0.03 -23.38 -30.97
N LYS A 9 0.32 -22.81 -29.81
CA LYS A 9 1.71 -22.72 -29.33
C LYS A 9 2.08 -23.94 -28.48
N ASP A 10 3.24 -24.54 -28.77
CA ASP A 10 3.81 -25.60 -27.93
C ASP A 10 4.71 -25.03 -26.83
N PHE A 11 4.14 -24.84 -25.63
CA PHE A 11 4.88 -24.34 -24.46
C PHE A 11 6.03 -25.24 -24.00
N TYR A 12 5.99 -26.55 -24.30
CA TYR A 12 7.10 -27.44 -24.00
C TYR A 12 8.27 -27.19 -24.96
N ALA A 13 7.98 -27.00 -26.23
CA ALA A 13 8.98 -26.62 -27.24
C ALA A 13 9.60 -25.25 -26.96
N GLU A 14 8.80 -24.27 -26.48
CA GLU A 14 9.28 -22.93 -26.14
C GLU A 14 10.27 -22.93 -24.96
N LEU A 15 10.06 -23.83 -23.98
CA LEU A 15 11.00 -24.06 -22.87
C LEU A 15 12.14 -25.02 -23.23
N GLY A 16 12.08 -25.68 -24.40
CA GLY A 16 13.04 -26.70 -24.81
C GLY A 16 13.03 -27.94 -23.92
N VAL A 17 11.87 -28.29 -23.36
CA VAL A 17 11.67 -29.46 -22.48
C VAL A 17 10.69 -30.43 -23.11
N SER A 18 10.76 -31.71 -22.71
CA SER A 18 9.81 -32.73 -23.18
C SER A 18 8.44 -32.57 -22.50
N SER A 19 7.37 -33.07 -23.11
CA SER A 19 6.01 -33.02 -22.56
C SER A 19 5.84 -33.80 -21.25
N ASP A 20 6.71 -34.79 -21.00
CA ASP A 20 6.78 -35.58 -19.78
C ASP A 20 7.71 -34.97 -18.71
N ALA A 21 8.29 -33.79 -18.96
CA ALA A 21 9.22 -33.15 -18.04
C ALA A 21 8.60 -32.90 -16.65
N SER A 22 9.40 -33.13 -15.61
CA SER A 22 9.03 -32.83 -14.23
C SER A 22 8.93 -31.32 -13.98
N ALA A 23 8.21 -30.92 -12.92
CA ALA A 23 8.08 -29.51 -12.54
C ALA A 23 9.45 -28.85 -12.25
N ASP A 24 10.40 -29.63 -11.71
CA ASP A 24 11.75 -29.15 -11.44
C ASP A 24 12.58 -28.92 -12.72
N GLU A 25 12.39 -29.76 -13.74
CA GLU A 25 13.04 -29.58 -15.05
C GLU A 25 12.51 -28.35 -15.77
N ILE A 26 11.19 -28.15 -15.76
CA ILE A 26 10.51 -26.96 -16.31
C ILE A 26 11.02 -25.68 -15.62
N LYS A 27 11.14 -25.71 -14.28
CA LYS A 27 11.66 -24.58 -13.50
C LYS A 27 13.14 -24.29 -13.78
N ARG A 28 13.96 -25.32 -13.97
CA ARG A 28 15.38 -25.16 -14.33
C ARG A 28 15.55 -24.59 -15.73
N ALA A 29 14.78 -25.10 -16.71
CA ALA A 29 14.80 -24.61 -18.09
C ALA A 29 14.37 -23.13 -18.17
N TYR A 30 13.28 -22.77 -17.48
CA TYR A 30 12.83 -21.38 -17.39
C TYR A 30 13.90 -20.46 -16.80
N ARG A 31 14.50 -20.81 -15.66
CA ARG A 31 15.53 -19.97 -15.01
C ARG A 31 16.75 -19.74 -15.91
N LYS A 32 17.16 -20.75 -16.67
CA LYS A 32 18.26 -20.65 -17.62
C LYS A 32 17.91 -19.67 -18.75
N LEU A 33 16.78 -19.90 -19.43
CA LEU A 33 16.34 -19.08 -20.56
C LEU A 33 15.98 -17.64 -20.15
N ALA A 34 15.37 -17.45 -18.97
CA ALA A 34 15.03 -16.13 -18.45
C ALA A 34 16.28 -15.30 -18.13
N ARG A 35 17.34 -15.92 -17.60
CA ARG A 35 18.62 -15.24 -17.33
C ARG A 35 19.36 -14.91 -18.63
N GLU A 36 19.38 -15.82 -19.59
CA GLU A 36 20.03 -15.63 -20.90
C GLU A 36 19.36 -14.54 -21.74
N ASN A 37 18.04 -14.37 -21.61
CA ASN A 37 17.24 -13.44 -22.41
C ASN A 37 16.72 -12.23 -21.60
N HIS A 38 17.24 -11.99 -20.39
CA HIS A 38 16.77 -10.90 -19.53
C HIS A 38 16.96 -9.52 -20.20
N PRO A 39 15.97 -8.60 -20.13
CA PRO A 39 16.06 -7.27 -20.73
C PRO A 39 17.28 -6.47 -20.26
N ASP A 40 17.62 -6.55 -18.97
CA ASP A 40 18.79 -5.84 -18.41
C ASP A 40 20.13 -6.40 -18.91
N ALA A 41 20.20 -7.69 -19.23
CA ALA A 41 21.41 -8.33 -19.76
C ALA A 41 21.53 -8.18 -21.28
N ASN A 42 20.42 -7.88 -21.98
CA ASN A 42 20.34 -7.74 -23.43
C ASN A 42 19.56 -6.48 -23.85
N PRO A 43 20.01 -5.26 -23.47
CA PRO A 43 19.28 -4.03 -23.74
C PRO A 43 19.18 -3.78 -25.26
N GLY A 44 17.96 -3.49 -25.74
CA GLY A 44 17.70 -3.15 -27.14
C GLY A 44 17.64 -4.34 -28.12
N ASN A 45 17.75 -5.59 -27.65
CA ASN A 45 17.64 -6.77 -28.49
C ASN A 45 16.20 -7.31 -28.53
N SER A 46 15.45 -6.95 -29.58
CA SER A 46 14.05 -7.37 -29.77
C SER A 46 13.85 -8.89 -29.84
N ARG A 47 14.88 -9.63 -30.27
CA ARG A 47 14.82 -11.11 -30.34
C ARG A 47 14.90 -11.74 -28.95
N ALA A 48 15.77 -11.21 -28.09
CA ALA A 48 15.89 -11.66 -26.70
C ALA A 48 14.62 -11.30 -25.91
N GLU A 49 14.08 -10.10 -26.12
CA GLU A 49 12.84 -9.65 -25.48
C GLU A 49 11.64 -10.54 -25.86
N ASN A 50 11.46 -10.85 -27.15
CA ASN A 50 10.38 -11.72 -27.61
C ASN A 50 10.52 -13.14 -27.06
N LYS A 51 11.75 -13.66 -26.99
CA LYS A 51 12.03 -14.98 -26.42
C LYS A 51 11.80 -15.02 -24.91
N PHE A 52 12.15 -13.94 -24.20
CA PHE A 52 11.86 -13.79 -22.77
C PHE A 52 10.36 -13.77 -22.49
N LYS A 53 9.58 -13.05 -23.31
CA LYS A 53 8.11 -13.01 -23.21
C LYS A 53 7.50 -14.39 -23.44
N ALA A 54 7.93 -15.10 -24.49
CA ALA A 54 7.40 -16.44 -24.82
C ALA A 54 7.75 -17.49 -23.74
N VAL A 55 8.98 -17.48 -23.23
CA VAL A 55 9.44 -18.36 -22.14
C VAL A 55 8.70 -18.07 -20.82
N SER A 56 8.41 -16.80 -20.54
CA SER A 56 7.63 -16.39 -19.35
C SER A 56 6.16 -16.80 -19.45
N GLU A 57 5.58 -16.70 -20.65
CA GLU A 57 4.22 -17.19 -20.94
C GLU A 57 4.13 -18.71 -20.75
N ALA A 58 5.08 -19.46 -21.34
CA ALA A 58 5.14 -20.91 -21.22
C ALA A 58 5.29 -21.37 -19.76
N TYR A 59 6.16 -20.71 -18.99
CA TYR A 59 6.33 -21.04 -17.57
C TYR A 59 5.07 -20.73 -16.75
N GLY A 60 4.37 -19.63 -17.02
CA GLY A 60 3.14 -19.27 -16.30
C GLY A 60 2.00 -20.29 -16.44
N VAL A 61 2.01 -21.09 -17.51
CA VAL A 61 1.07 -22.20 -17.73
C VAL A 61 1.61 -23.51 -17.16
N LEU A 62 2.88 -23.84 -17.45
CA LEU A 62 3.47 -25.14 -17.10
C LEU A 62 3.94 -25.26 -15.65
N SER A 63 4.11 -24.14 -14.93
CA SER A 63 4.53 -24.15 -13.52
C SER A 63 3.41 -24.53 -12.55
N ASP A 64 2.15 -24.31 -12.96
CA ASP A 64 0.97 -24.59 -12.15
C ASP A 64 0.37 -25.96 -12.53
N PRO A 65 0.23 -26.91 -11.60
CA PRO A 65 -0.26 -28.26 -11.92
C PRO A 65 -1.66 -28.29 -12.56
N GLU A 66 -2.54 -27.37 -12.17
CA GLU A 66 -3.92 -27.31 -12.66
C GLU A 66 -3.96 -26.73 -14.08
N LYS A 67 -3.22 -25.65 -14.33
CA LYS A 67 -3.11 -25.04 -15.67
C LYS A 67 -2.37 -25.95 -16.65
N ARG A 68 -1.33 -26.64 -16.20
CA ARG A 68 -0.61 -27.65 -17.01
C ARG A 68 -1.55 -28.76 -17.44
N LYS A 69 -2.37 -29.30 -16.52
CA LYS A 69 -3.34 -30.35 -16.83
C LYS A 69 -4.36 -29.89 -17.87
N GLN A 70 -4.90 -28.68 -17.73
CA GLN A 70 -5.86 -28.11 -18.67
C GLN A 70 -5.25 -27.87 -20.05
N TYR A 71 -4.01 -27.38 -20.09
CA TYR A 71 -3.26 -27.22 -21.34
C TYR A 71 -3.00 -28.58 -22.02
N ASP A 72 -2.58 -29.60 -21.27
CA ASP A 72 -2.34 -30.95 -21.79
C ASP A 72 -3.64 -31.60 -22.29
N GLU A 73 -4.77 -31.39 -21.61
CA GLU A 73 -6.10 -31.89 -21.99
C GLU A 73 -6.63 -31.20 -23.24
N ALA A 74 -6.51 -29.87 -23.31
CA ALA A 74 -6.92 -29.10 -24.48
C ALA A 74 -6.07 -29.44 -25.71
N ARG A 75 -4.76 -29.67 -25.53
CA ARG A 75 -3.86 -30.11 -26.61
C ARG A 75 -4.19 -31.52 -27.09
N LYS A 76 -4.59 -32.43 -26.20
CA LYS A 76 -5.07 -33.79 -26.58
C LYS A 76 -6.37 -33.74 -27.38
N LEU A 77 -7.32 -32.89 -26.98
CA LEU A 77 -8.60 -32.68 -27.69
C LEU A 77 -8.40 -32.01 -29.07
N PHE A 78 -7.38 -31.16 -29.19
CA PHE A 78 -7.02 -30.53 -30.45
C PHE A 78 -6.26 -31.50 -31.38
N ALA A 79 -5.34 -32.30 -30.83
CA ALA A 79 -4.61 -33.33 -31.56
C ALA A 79 -5.47 -34.52 -32.02
N SER A 80 -6.61 -34.78 -31.34
CA SER A 80 -7.57 -35.82 -31.73
C SER A 80 -8.54 -35.41 -32.86
N GLY A 81 -8.35 -34.25 -33.49
CA GLY A 81 -9.05 -33.87 -34.72
C GLY A 81 -10.39 -33.16 -34.52
N GLY A 82 -10.68 -32.57 -33.35
CA GLY A 82 -11.88 -31.76 -33.11
C GLY A 82 -11.93 -30.41 -33.85
N GLY A 83 -10.97 -30.17 -34.75
CA GLY A 83 -10.79 -28.94 -35.51
C GLY A 83 -11.34 -28.98 -36.93
N GLN A 84 -12.45 -29.67 -37.21
CA GLN A 84 -13.16 -29.51 -38.49
C GLN A 84 -14.61 -30.03 -38.41
N GLY A 85 -15.58 -29.11 -38.29
CA GLY A 85 -16.99 -29.40 -38.60
C GLY A 85 -18.00 -29.08 -37.50
N GLY A 86 -18.96 -28.20 -37.81
CA GLY A 86 -20.29 -28.26 -37.21
C GLY A 86 -20.65 -27.20 -36.16
N PHE A 87 -20.53 -25.91 -36.47
CA PHE A 87 -21.36 -24.89 -35.81
C PHE A 87 -22.65 -24.74 -36.62
N GLY A 88 -23.63 -25.62 -36.39
CA GLY A 88 -24.86 -25.61 -37.17
C GLY A 88 -25.95 -26.51 -36.62
N GLY A 89 -26.96 -25.89 -36.01
CA GLY A 89 -28.31 -26.44 -35.87
C GLY A 89 -28.60 -27.13 -34.55
N PHE A 90 -29.42 -26.49 -33.71
CA PHE A 90 -30.64 -27.12 -33.18
C PHE A 90 -31.58 -26.03 -32.63
N GLY A 91 -32.51 -25.60 -33.47
CA GLY A 91 -33.75 -25.00 -33.01
C GLY A 91 -34.64 -26.10 -32.43
N SER A 92 -35.31 -25.80 -31.31
CA SER A 92 -36.41 -26.56 -30.68
C SER A 92 -37.50 -26.97 -31.70
N PRO A 93 -38.36 -28.00 -31.45
CA PRO A 93 -39.03 -28.24 -30.15
C PRO A 93 -39.42 -29.69 -29.77
N GLY A 94 -39.62 -29.91 -28.47
CA GLY A 94 -40.60 -30.87 -27.96
C GLY A 94 -40.05 -32.15 -27.30
N GLY A 95 -40.61 -32.46 -26.12
CA GLY A 95 -40.82 -33.84 -25.68
C GLY A 95 -39.95 -34.37 -24.53
N ALA A 96 -40.50 -34.28 -23.32
CA ALA A 96 -40.55 -35.30 -22.26
C ALA A 96 -39.28 -36.09 -21.84
N GLY A 97 -38.98 -36.03 -20.54
CA GLY A 97 -38.58 -37.22 -19.78
C GLY A 97 -37.26 -37.16 -19.01
N GLY A 98 -37.35 -36.92 -17.70
CA GLY A 98 -36.71 -37.75 -16.67
C GLY A 98 -35.18 -37.77 -16.52
N GLY A 99 -34.71 -37.23 -15.39
CA GLY A 99 -33.85 -37.99 -14.46
C GLY A 99 -32.33 -37.84 -14.54
N ALA A 100 -31.79 -37.26 -13.46
CA ALA A 100 -30.50 -37.57 -12.82
C ALA A 100 -29.16 -37.17 -13.51
N GLY A 101 -28.54 -36.12 -12.93
CA GLY A 101 -27.17 -36.19 -12.41
C GLY A 101 -26.00 -36.16 -13.39
N ALA A 102 -25.46 -34.96 -13.65
CA ALA A 102 -24.01 -34.66 -13.68
C ALA A 102 -23.83 -33.18 -14.07
N GLY A 103 -23.20 -32.40 -13.20
CA GLY A 103 -22.94 -30.98 -13.43
C GLY A 103 -21.99 -30.77 -14.61
N GLY A 104 -22.47 -30.06 -15.62
CA GLY A 104 -21.63 -29.49 -16.67
C GLY A 104 -20.81 -28.36 -16.09
N PHE A 105 -19.48 -28.48 -16.16
CA PHE A 105 -18.55 -27.43 -15.78
C PHE A 105 -18.53 -26.34 -16.85
N ASP A 106 -18.80 -25.12 -16.41
CA ASP A 106 -18.83 -23.90 -17.22
C ASP A 106 -17.39 -23.38 -17.44
N LEU A 107 -16.91 -23.49 -18.68
CA LEU A 107 -15.57 -23.07 -19.10
C LEU A 107 -15.39 -21.53 -19.12
N GLY A 108 -16.40 -20.76 -18.70
CA GLY A 108 -16.34 -19.30 -18.59
C GLY A 108 -15.83 -18.77 -17.25
N ASP A 109 -15.85 -19.57 -16.18
CA ASP A 109 -15.62 -19.05 -14.81
C ASP A 109 -14.18 -19.26 -14.29
N LEU A 110 -13.34 -19.94 -15.07
CA LEU A 110 -11.96 -20.27 -14.68
C LEU A 110 -10.92 -19.22 -15.13
N PHE A 111 -11.22 -18.43 -16.16
CA PHE A 111 -10.29 -17.42 -16.72
C PHE A 111 -10.71 -15.96 -16.46
N GLY A 112 -11.66 -15.75 -15.54
CA GLY A 112 -12.16 -14.42 -15.17
C GLY A 112 -11.31 -13.66 -14.13
N GLY A 113 -10.22 -14.24 -13.63
CA GLY A 113 -9.52 -13.67 -12.48
C GLY A 113 -8.01 -13.89 -12.48
N ALA A 114 -7.28 -13.21 -13.37
CA ALA A 114 -5.94 -12.67 -13.11
C ALA A 114 -5.26 -12.14 -14.40
N GLN A 115 -5.40 -10.84 -14.68
CA GLN A 115 -4.29 -10.10 -15.27
C GLN A 115 -4.42 -8.60 -14.93
N GLY A 116 -3.74 -8.17 -13.87
CA GLY A 116 -3.38 -6.77 -13.68
C GLY A 116 -1.92 -6.59 -14.09
N GLY A 117 -1.64 -5.69 -15.03
CA GLY A 117 -0.27 -5.19 -15.25
C GLY A 117 0.07 -4.70 -16.66
N SER A 118 -0.42 -3.50 -17.01
CA SER A 118 0.19 -2.48 -17.88
C SER A 118 0.62 -2.83 -19.32
N THR A 119 -0.01 -2.19 -20.32
CA THR A 119 0.51 -0.99 -21.00
C THR A 119 -0.48 -0.49 -22.06
N GLY A 120 -0.70 0.82 -22.09
CA GLY A 120 -1.79 1.47 -22.82
C GLY A 120 -1.62 1.50 -24.34
N GLY A 121 -2.75 1.69 -25.02
CA GLY A 121 -2.79 1.95 -26.45
C GLY A 121 -4.20 1.83 -27.02
N PHE A 122 -4.88 2.98 -27.18
CA PHE A 122 -5.90 3.22 -28.21
C PHE A 122 -7.22 2.42 -28.18
N GLY A 123 -7.68 1.93 -27.03
CA GLY A 123 -9.01 1.30 -26.89
C GLY A 123 -10.10 2.18 -26.22
N ASP A 124 -9.74 3.33 -25.67
CA ASP A 124 -10.51 3.97 -24.58
C ASP A 124 -11.57 4.99 -25.03
N LEU A 125 -11.79 5.15 -26.34
CA LEU A 125 -12.88 5.99 -26.87
C LEU A 125 -13.94 5.19 -27.67
N PHE A 126 -13.59 4.01 -28.19
CA PHE A 126 -14.54 3.14 -28.91
C PHE A 126 -14.99 1.91 -28.09
N GLY A 127 -14.48 1.72 -26.87
CA GLY A 127 -14.97 0.71 -25.92
C GLY A 127 -16.24 1.12 -25.16
N GLY A 128 -16.54 2.43 -25.08
CA GLY A 128 -17.64 2.96 -24.26
C GLY A 128 -19.05 2.71 -24.79
N LEU A 129 -19.21 2.29 -26.05
CA LEU A 129 -20.53 2.13 -26.68
C LEU A 129 -20.90 0.66 -26.97
N PHE A 130 -19.93 -0.23 -27.16
CA PHE A 130 -20.18 -1.62 -27.57
C PHE A 130 -19.79 -2.68 -26.54
N GLY A 131 -19.13 -2.31 -25.44
CA GLY A 131 -18.91 -3.20 -24.27
C GLY A 131 -20.14 -3.38 -23.37
N ASN A 132 -21.18 -2.55 -23.55
CA ASN A 132 -22.37 -2.53 -22.67
C ASN A 132 -23.50 -3.51 -23.06
N ARG A 133 -23.26 -4.49 -23.94
CA ARG A 133 -24.31 -5.42 -24.41
C ARG A 133 -24.12 -6.90 -24.06
N ARG A 134 -23.10 -7.28 -23.29
CA ARG A 134 -22.97 -8.69 -22.84
C ARG A 134 -22.40 -8.91 -21.45
N GLY A 135 -22.63 -7.96 -20.55
CA GLY A 135 -22.25 -8.07 -19.13
C GLY A 135 -22.67 -6.90 -18.24
N GLY A 136 -23.43 -5.94 -18.78
CA GLY A 136 -23.91 -4.76 -18.06
C GLY A 136 -25.31 -4.93 -17.49
N GLY A 137 -25.62 -6.11 -16.97
CA GLY A 137 -26.64 -6.21 -15.95
C GLY A 137 -26.05 -5.59 -14.70
N GLY A 138 -26.16 -4.26 -14.57
CA GLY A 138 -26.05 -3.58 -13.29
C GLY A 138 -27.20 -4.05 -12.42
N GLY A 139 -27.19 -5.34 -12.05
CA GLY A 139 -27.99 -5.84 -10.96
C GLY A 139 -27.63 -4.92 -9.81
N ALA A 140 -28.64 -4.21 -9.32
CA ALA A 140 -28.59 -3.59 -8.02
C ALA A 140 -28.10 -4.69 -7.08
N ALA A 141 -26.79 -4.74 -6.84
CA ALA A 141 -26.17 -5.73 -6.00
C ALA A 141 -26.88 -5.56 -4.68
N SER A 142 -27.76 -6.52 -4.37
CA SER A 142 -28.79 -6.43 -3.33
C SER A 142 -28.28 -5.53 -2.22
N ALA A 143 -28.96 -4.39 -2.01
CA ALA A 143 -28.57 -3.41 -0.99
C ALA A 143 -28.46 -4.05 0.41
N ASN A 144 -28.93 -5.30 0.54
CA ASN A 144 -28.96 -6.12 1.73
C ASN A 144 -27.78 -7.11 1.89
N ARG A 145 -26.79 -7.17 0.98
CA ARG A 145 -25.62 -8.07 1.17
C ARG A 145 -24.68 -7.51 2.26
N PRO A 146 -24.06 -8.35 3.12
CA PRO A 146 -23.01 -7.91 4.04
C PRO A 146 -21.87 -7.23 3.29
N ARG A 147 -21.55 -5.98 3.63
CA ARG A 147 -20.45 -5.20 3.04
C ARG A 147 -19.54 -4.70 4.15
N ARG A 148 -18.26 -5.09 4.12
CA ARG A 148 -17.25 -4.60 5.08
C ARG A 148 -17.21 -3.08 5.07
N GLY A 149 -17.00 -2.48 6.23
CA GLY A 149 -16.83 -1.04 6.34
C GLY A 149 -15.58 -0.56 5.62
N ALA A 150 -15.57 0.72 5.23
CA ALA A 150 -14.41 1.32 4.58
C ALA A 150 -13.24 1.48 5.57
N ASP A 151 -12.03 1.38 5.05
CA ASP A 151 -10.84 1.74 5.80
C ASP A 151 -10.77 3.26 5.92
N VAL A 152 -10.37 3.75 7.10
CA VAL A 152 -10.27 5.18 7.43
C VAL A 152 -8.81 5.53 7.61
N GLU A 153 -8.39 6.68 7.11
CA GLU A 153 -7.07 7.24 7.38
C GLU A 153 -7.20 8.52 8.21
N THR A 154 -6.30 8.69 9.16
CA THR A 154 -6.22 9.88 10.02
C THR A 154 -4.77 10.19 10.30
N GLU A 155 -4.51 11.44 10.63
CA GLU A 155 -3.17 11.92 10.96
C GLU A 155 -3.06 12.20 12.46
N VAL A 156 -1.87 11.96 13.02
CA VAL A 156 -1.50 12.38 14.37
C VAL A 156 -0.16 13.10 14.30
N ARG A 157 -0.06 14.24 15.01
CA ARG A 157 1.21 14.92 15.21
C ARG A 157 1.74 14.57 16.58
N ILE A 158 3.01 14.19 16.64
CA ILE A 158 3.74 13.93 17.88
C ILE A 158 5.03 14.73 17.89
N ASP A 159 5.55 14.97 19.09
CA ASP A 159 6.85 15.62 19.22
C ASP A 159 8.00 14.64 18.98
N PHE A 160 9.18 15.19 18.64
CA PHE A 160 10.36 14.37 18.37
C PHE A 160 10.69 13.42 19.53
N ALA A 161 10.63 13.90 20.78
CA ALA A 161 10.89 13.07 21.95
C ALA A 161 9.90 11.89 22.08
N GLU A 162 8.62 12.15 21.80
CA GLU A 162 7.58 11.10 21.75
C GLU A 162 7.83 10.09 20.65
N SER A 163 8.38 10.53 19.50
CA SER A 163 8.75 9.61 18.42
C SER A 163 9.87 8.64 18.80
N VAL A 164 10.76 9.06 19.72
CA VAL A 164 11.88 8.24 20.19
C VAL A 164 11.46 7.29 21.31
N HIS A 165 10.72 7.77 22.33
CA HIS A 165 10.32 6.97 23.49
C HIS A 165 9.01 6.20 23.31
N GLY A 166 8.26 6.51 22.26
CA GLY A 166 6.88 6.07 22.09
C GLY A 166 5.92 6.92 22.92
N ALA A 167 4.67 6.95 22.48
CA ALA A 167 3.64 7.74 23.13
C ALA A 167 2.26 7.07 23.03
N THR A 168 1.38 7.44 23.95
CA THR A 168 -0.02 7.01 23.92
C THR A 168 -0.90 8.22 23.69
N VAL A 169 -1.43 8.37 22.48
CA VAL A 169 -2.17 9.57 22.06
C VAL A 169 -3.66 9.25 21.96
N PRO A 170 -4.54 10.04 22.62
CA PRO A 170 -5.98 9.92 22.45
C PRO A 170 -6.40 10.55 21.12
N LEU A 171 -6.93 9.74 20.22
CA LEU A 171 -7.44 10.15 18.93
C LEU A 171 -8.96 10.22 18.95
N ARG A 172 -9.53 11.37 18.57
CA ARG A 172 -10.98 11.52 18.43
C ARG A 172 -11.37 11.33 16.98
N LEU A 173 -12.18 10.31 16.72
CA LEU A 173 -12.69 10.01 15.40
C LEU A 173 -14.20 10.20 15.35
N SER A 174 -14.66 10.90 14.33
CA SER A 174 -16.07 10.97 13.99
C SER A 174 -16.34 10.00 12.85
N SER A 175 -17.06 8.92 13.14
CA SER A 175 -17.42 7.93 12.12
C SER A 175 -18.93 7.70 12.11
N PRO A 176 -19.53 7.35 10.96
CA PRO A 176 -20.87 6.82 10.93
C PRO A 176 -20.95 5.59 11.84
N ALA A 177 -21.98 5.51 12.68
CA ALA A 177 -22.27 4.37 13.53
C ALA A 177 -23.75 4.00 13.39
N THR A 178 -24.12 2.78 13.78
CA THR A 178 -25.53 2.43 13.90
C THR A 178 -26.19 3.36 14.90
N CYS A 179 -27.32 3.97 14.50
CA CYS A 179 -28.04 4.89 15.36
C CYS A 179 -28.50 4.15 16.62
N THR A 180 -28.11 4.62 17.81
CA THR A 180 -28.48 3.94 19.06
C THR A 180 -29.92 4.12 19.43
N THR A 181 -30.59 5.17 18.95
CA THR A 181 -32.01 5.36 19.21
C THR A 181 -32.86 4.33 18.49
N CYS A 182 -32.61 4.06 17.20
CA CYS A 182 -33.40 3.12 16.41
C CYS A 182 -32.72 1.77 16.14
N HIS A 183 -31.49 1.57 16.61
CA HIS A 183 -30.67 0.39 16.36
C HIS A 183 -30.58 -0.02 14.87
N GLY A 184 -30.47 0.96 13.98
CA GLY A 184 -30.42 0.73 12.52
C GLY A 184 -31.77 0.63 11.81
N ALA A 185 -32.90 0.57 12.52
CA ALA A 185 -34.23 0.45 11.90
C ALA A 185 -34.70 1.71 11.14
N GLY A 186 -34.10 2.87 11.41
CA GLY A 186 -34.48 4.16 10.82
C GLY A 186 -35.81 4.73 11.33
N ALA A 187 -36.68 3.94 11.95
CA ALA A 187 -37.94 4.36 12.53
C ALA A 187 -37.79 4.88 13.98
N ARG A 188 -38.74 5.73 14.41
CA ARG A 188 -38.81 6.21 15.80
C ARG A 188 -39.00 5.03 16.77
N PRO A 189 -38.36 5.02 17.96
CA PRO A 189 -38.58 3.97 18.96
C PRO A 189 -40.07 3.74 19.23
N GLY A 190 -40.50 2.49 19.22
CA GLY A 190 -41.92 2.09 19.37
C GLY A 190 -42.71 2.01 18.06
N THR A 191 -42.17 2.53 16.95
CA THR A 191 -42.70 2.34 15.60
C THR A 191 -41.84 1.35 14.82
N ARG A 192 -42.40 0.72 13.79
CA ARG A 192 -41.68 -0.26 12.95
C ARG A 192 -41.80 0.13 11.48
N PRO A 193 -40.73 0.01 10.68
CA PRO A 193 -40.85 0.11 9.24
C PRO A 193 -41.82 -0.95 8.73
N ARG A 194 -42.75 -0.57 7.85
CA ARG A 194 -43.65 -1.52 7.17
C ARG A 194 -43.06 -1.95 5.84
N ALA A 195 -43.40 -3.16 5.40
CA ALA A 195 -43.06 -3.61 4.06
C ALA A 195 -43.63 -2.65 3.01
N CYS A 196 -42.81 -2.29 2.02
CA CYS A 196 -43.28 -1.46 0.91
C CYS A 196 -44.33 -2.24 0.12
N PRO A 197 -45.56 -1.72 -0.05
CA PRO A 197 -46.64 -2.46 -0.72
C PRO A 197 -46.38 -2.62 -2.23
N THR A 198 -45.61 -1.70 -2.82
CA THR A 198 -45.33 -1.65 -4.26
C THR A 198 -44.31 -2.70 -4.71
N CYS A 199 -43.37 -3.06 -3.84
CA CYS A 199 -42.34 -4.06 -4.14
C CYS A 199 -42.33 -5.23 -3.15
N SER A 200 -43.34 -5.37 -2.28
CA SER A 200 -43.45 -6.44 -1.28
C SER A 200 -42.15 -6.73 -0.50
N ALA A 201 -41.47 -5.68 -0.06
CA ALA A 201 -40.15 -5.75 0.60
C ALA A 201 -38.93 -6.19 -0.23
N GLU A 202 -39.09 -6.42 -1.53
CA GLU A 202 -37.99 -6.76 -2.43
C GLU A 202 -37.07 -5.57 -2.74
N GLY A 203 -37.57 -4.34 -2.62
CA GLY A 203 -36.81 -3.10 -2.87
C GLY A 203 -36.65 -2.75 -4.34
N VAL A 204 -36.92 -3.68 -5.25
CA VAL A 204 -36.90 -3.46 -6.70
C VAL A 204 -38.26 -3.75 -7.30
N VAL A 205 -38.56 -3.12 -8.43
CA VAL A 205 -39.74 -3.42 -9.25
C VAL A 205 -39.27 -3.78 -10.66
N THR A 206 -39.87 -4.83 -11.22
CA THR A 206 -39.54 -5.28 -12.57
C THR A 206 -40.45 -4.59 -13.57
N ARG A 207 -39.88 -3.81 -14.49
CA ARG A 207 -40.58 -3.24 -15.64
C ARG A 207 -40.25 -4.05 -16.89
N ASN A 208 -41.28 -4.63 -17.51
CA ASN A 208 -41.14 -5.32 -18.78
C ASN A 208 -41.34 -4.34 -19.92
N GLN A 209 -40.33 -4.20 -20.79
CA GLN A 209 -40.44 -3.46 -22.05
C GLN A 209 -40.11 -4.41 -23.20
N GLY A 210 -41.14 -4.99 -23.81
CA GLY A 210 -41.00 -5.99 -24.87
C GLY A 210 -40.42 -7.31 -24.35
N ALA A 211 -39.46 -7.90 -25.09
CA ALA A 211 -38.81 -9.17 -24.74
C ALA A 211 -37.77 -9.07 -23.61
N PHE A 212 -37.60 -7.88 -23.01
CA PHE A 212 -36.61 -7.64 -21.96
C PHE A 212 -37.29 -7.12 -20.68
N ALA A 213 -36.88 -7.68 -19.54
CA ALA A 213 -37.29 -7.24 -18.21
C ALA A 213 -36.15 -6.44 -17.57
N PHE A 214 -36.43 -5.22 -17.12
CA PHE A 214 -35.49 -4.37 -16.42
C PHE A 214 -35.89 -4.26 -14.95
N SER A 215 -34.93 -4.49 -14.05
CA SER A 215 -35.12 -4.29 -12.61
C SER A 215 -34.72 -2.87 -12.25
N GLU A 216 -35.65 -2.09 -11.72
CA GLU A 216 -35.43 -0.73 -11.26
C GLU A 216 -35.64 -0.64 -9.74
N PRO A 217 -34.91 0.24 -9.01
CA PRO A 217 -35.22 0.52 -7.61
C PRO A 217 -36.67 0.98 -7.47
N CYS A 218 -37.42 0.39 -6.53
CA CYS A 218 -38.80 0.77 -6.28
C CYS A 218 -38.91 2.28 -5.96
N PRO A 219 -39.75 3.07 -6.64
CA PRO A 219 -39.83 4.52 -6.45
C PRO A 219 -40.32 4.90 -5.04
N ASP A 220 -41.17 4.07 -4.43
CA ASP A 220 -41.81 4.36 -3.15
C ASP A 220 -40.88 4.13 -1.95
N CYS A 221 -40.06 3.08 -1.98
CA CYS A 221 -39.08 2.80 -0.92
C CYS A 221 -37.63 3.16 -1.30
N ARG A 222 -37.40 3.65 -2.53
CA ARG A 222 -36.08 3.98 -3.09
C ARG A 222 -35.05 2.87 -2.92
N GLY A 223 -35.44 1.62 -3.13
CA GLY A 223 -34.53 0.48 -2.97
C GLY A 223 -34.46 -0.15 -1.58
N ARG A 224 -35.09 0.44 -0.54
CA ARG A 224 -34.97 -0.08 0.85
C ARG A 224 -35.86 -1.28 1.15
N GLY A 225 -36.89 -1.55 0.35
CA GLY A 225 -37.91 -2.57 0.62
C GLY A 225 -38.89 -2.22 1.76
N THR A 226 -38.56 -1.26 2.62
CA THR A 226 -39.42 -0.81 3.71
C THR A 226 -39.74 0.67 3.60
N VAL A 227 -40.91 1.05 4.10
CA VAL A 227 -41.36 2.44 4.23
C VAL A 227 -41.40 2.79 5.71
N ILE A 228 -40.79 3.93 6.05
CA ILE A 228 -40.73 4.46 7.41
C ILE A 228 -41.70 5.63 7.47
N ASP A 229 -42.85 5.43 8.11
CA ASP A 229 -43.85 6.49 8.26
C ASP A 229 -43.42 7.50 9.35
N ASP A 230 -42.81 7.02 10.43
CA ASP A 230 -42.27 7.83 11.53
C ASP A 230 -40.73 7.76 11.59
N PRO A 231 -40.00 8.68 10.93
CA PRO A 231 -38.54 8.65 10.93
C PRO A 231 -37.97 8.93 12.33
N CYS A 232 -36.88 8.23 12.66
CA CYS A 232 -36.11 8.48 13.88
C CYS A 232 -35.56 9.91 13.87
N ARG A 233 -35.68 10.64 14.99
CA ARG A 233 -35.22 12.03 15.09
C ARG A 233 -33.70 12.19 15.02
N GLU A 234 -32.95 11.17 15.45
CA GLU A 234 -31.48 11.19 15.49
C GLU A 234 -30.86 10.95 14.10
N CYS A 235 -31.31 9.91 13.38
CA CYS A 235 -30.77 9.55 12.06
C CYS A 235 -31.66 9.95 10.88
N ARG A 236 -32.82 10.58 11.12
CA ARG A 236 -33.78 11.04 10.10
C ARG A 236 -34.19 9.97 9.08
N GLY A 237 -34.30 8.71 9.52
CA GLY A 237 -34.66 7.59 8.65
C GLY A 237 -33.48 6.86 7.99
N GLU A 238 -32.24 7.28 8.20
CA GLU A 238 -31.06 6.64 7.60
C GLU A 238 -30.60 5.38 8.35
N GLY A 239 -30.92 5.26 9.64
CA GLY A 239 -30.46 4.15 10.49
C GLY A 239 -29.01 4.28 10.98
N VAL A 240 -28.26 5.26 10.48
CA VAL A 240 -26.89 5.59 10.91
C VAL A 240 -26.82 7.01 11.45
N SER A 241 -26.02 7.24 12.50
CA SER A 241 -25.73 8.57 13.03
C SER A 241 -24.22 8.75 13.21
N THR A 242 -23.73 9.96 13.00
CA THR A 242 -22.31 10.29 13.20
C THR A 242 -22.00 10.32 14.68
N ARG A 243 -21.06 9.49 15.13
CA ARG A 243 -20.64 9.44 16.53
C ARG A 243 -19.16 9.73 16.65
N THR A 244 -18.82 10.60 17.58
CA THR A 244 -17.44 10.80 18.01
C THR A 244 -17.06 9.71 19.00
N ARG A 245 -16.01 8.95 18.70
CA ARG A 245 -15.37 7.99 19.60
C ARG A 245 -13.94 8.43 19.87
N THR A 246 -13.49 8.24 21.11
CA THR A 246 -12.09 8.45 21.48
C THR A 246 -11.39 7.10 21.51
N LEU A 247 -10.35 6.94 20.71
CA LEU A 247 -9.51 5.76 20.66
C LEU A 247 -8.13 6.11 21.20
N THR A 248 -7.60 5.27 22.09
CA THR A 248 -6.24 5.44 22.60
C THR A 248 -5.29 4.67 21.71
N VAL A 249 -4.46 5.39 20.94
CA VAL A 249 -3.50 4.79 20.01
C VAL A 249 -2.13 4.73 20.68
N ARG A 250 -1.52 3.55 20.69
CA ARG A 250 -0.14 3.36 21.14
C ARG A 250 0.79 3.49 19.95
N ILE A 251 1.63 4.52 19.98
CA ILE A 251 2.66 4.79 19.00
C ILE A 251 3.95 4.14 19.52
N PRO A 252 4.54 3.19 18.76
CA PRO A 252 5.76 2.51 19.18
C PRO A 252 6.96 3.47 19.20
N GLU A 253 7.95 3.13 20.02
CA GLU A 253 9.25 3.79 20.01
C GLU A 253 9.94 3.71 18.64
N GLY A 254 10.71 4.74 18.30
CA GLY A 254 11.47 4.84 17.06
C GLY A 254 10.64 5.01 15.78
N VAL A 255 9.38 5.45 15.89
CA VAL A 255 8.50 5.72 14.75
C VAL A 255 9.09 6.81 13.84
N SER A 256 9.10 6.59 12.53
CA SER A 256 9.54 7.59 11.55
C SER A 256 8.43 8.53 11.14
N ASP A 257 8.78 9.73 10.68
CA ASP A 257 7.82 10.63 10.05
C ASP A 257 7.17 9.98 8.81
N GLY A 258 5.86 10.13 8.68
CA GLY A 258 5.04 9.50 7.64
C GLY A 258 4.75 8.01 7.87
N GLN A 259 5.19 7.42 9.00
CA GLN A 259 4.92 6.01 9.27
C GLN A 259 3.42 5.76 9.48
N ARG A 260 2.90 4.73 8.79
CA ARG A 260 1.49 4.31 8.85
C ARG A 260 1.30 3.18 9.86
N ILE A 261 0.48 3.41 10.88
CA ILE A 261 0.14 2.43 11.92
C ILE A 261 -1.29 1.92 11.66
N ARG A 262 -1.45 0.60 11.53
CA ARG A 262 -2.75 -0.04 11.30
C ARG A 262 -3.40 -0.46 12.62
N LEU A 263 -4.64 -0.05 12.82
CA LEU A 263 -5.53 -0.46 13.91
C LEU A 263 -6.68 -1.27 13.29
N ALA A 264 -6.56 -2.60 13.39
CA ALA A 264 -7.50 -3.52 12.76
C ALA A 264 -8.92 -3.40 13.35
N GLY A 265 -9.94 -3.37 12.48
CA GLY A 265 -11.35 -3.29 12.87
C GLY A 265 -11.79 -1.95 13.47
N GLN A 266 -10.91 -0.94 13.47
CA GLN A 266 -11.20 0.40 14.01
C GLN A 266 -11.61 1.41 12.92
N GLY A 267 -11.80 0.99 11.67
CA GLY A 267 -12.32 1.82 10.57
C GLY A 267 -13.83 2.02 10.65
N GLU A 268 -14.48 2.27 9.51
CA GLU A 268 -15.94 2.44 9.47
C GLU A 268 -16.66 1.11 9.77
N PRO A 269 -17.87 1.13 10.36
CA PRO A 269 -18.65 -0.09 10.55
C PRO A 269 -19.12 -0.68 9.22
N GLY A 270 -19.11 -2.00 9.13
CA GLY A 270 -19.72 -2.71 8.01
C GLY A 270 -21.25 -2.64 8.03
N ARG A 271 -21.86 -2.87 6.86
CA ARG A 271 -23.31 -2.93 6.70
C ARG A 271 -23.79 -4.39 6.71
N ASN A 272 -25.02 -4.59 7.16
CA ASN A 272 -25.72 -5.89 7.16
C ASN A 272 -24.90 -7.02 7.85
N GLY A 273 -24.30 -6.73 9.00
CA GLY A 273 -23.57 -7.72 9.81
C GLY A 273 -22.13 -8.00 9.37
N ALA A 274 -21.61 -7.29 8.36
CA ALA A 274 -20.19 -7.37 8.00
C ALA A 274 -19.30 -6.64 9.02
N GLY A 275 -18.05 -7.10 9.14
CA GLY A 275 -17.05 -6.48 10.03
C GLY A 275 -16.67 -5.05 9.63
N SER A 276 -16.08 -4.34 10.57
CA SER A 276 -15.56 -2.98 10.35
C SER A 276 -14.35 -2.96 9.42
N GLY A 277 -14.13 -1.80 8.82
CA GLY A 277 -12.87 -1.43 8.17
C GLY A 277 -11.71 -1.34 9.17
N ASP A 278 -10.52 -1.02 8.67
CA ASP A 278 -9.33 -0.73 9.47
C ASP A 278 -9.08 0.77 9.54
N LEU A 279 -8.39 1.20 10.59
CA LEU A 279 -7.95 2.57 10.75
C LEU A 279 -6.44 2.66 10.54
N TYR A 280 -6.02 3.49 9.61
CA TYR A 280 -4.63 3.83 9.37
C TYR A 280 -4.33 5.18 10.03
N VAL A 281 -3.36 5.20 10.93
CA VAL A 281 -2.87 6.42 11.58
C VAL A 281 -1.53 6.77 10.97
N VAL A 282 -1.47 7.88 10.25
CA VAL A 282 -0.23 8.45 9.72
C VAL A 282 0.38 9.32 10.81
N VAL A 283 1.63 9.02 11.20
CA VAL A 283 2.35 9.78 12.21
C VAL A 283 3.17 10.88 11.55
N HIS A 284 2.98 12.11 12.01
CA HIS A 284 3.82 13.24 11.67
C HIS A 284 4.65 13.65 12.88
N VAL A 285 5.97 13.75 12.70
CA VAL A 285 6.90 14.09 13.78
C VAL A 285 7.29 15.56 13.66
N ASN A 286 7.01 16.34 14.71
CA ASN A 286 7.48 17.72 14.79
C ASN A 286 9.01 17.74 14.93
N PRO A 287 9.72 18.63 14.21
CA PRO A 287 11.17 18.75 14.34
C PRO A 287 11.53 19.26 15.75
N HIS A 288 12.66 18.78 16.29
CA HIS A 288 13.22 19.29 17.54
C HIS A 288 14.22 20.41 17.27
N GLU A 289 14.28 21.41 18.15
CA GLU A 289 15.20 22.56 17.98
C GLU A 289 16.68 22.16 18.07
N VAL A 290 16.98 21.15 18.90
CA VAL A 290 18.36 20.72 19.20
C VAL A 290 18.75 19.41 18.51
N PHE A 291 17.80 18.50 18.32
CA PHE A 291 18.09 17.12 17.91
C PHE A 291 17.56 16.87 16.50
N GLY A 292 18.39 16.26 15.68
CA GLY A 292 17.98 15.68 14.41
C GLY A 292 17.99 14.16 14.47
N ARG A 293 17.48 13.55 13.40
CA ARG A 293 17.49 12.09 13.20
C ARG A 293 18.09 11.77 11.85
N SER A 294 18.99 10.79 11.83
CA SER A 294 19.55 10.19 10.63
C SER A 294 19.43 8.67 10.73
N GLY A 295 18.37 8.10 10.17
CA GLY A 295 18.06 6.67 10.34
C GLY A 295 17.71 6.35 11.80
N ASP A 296 18.50 5.49 12.44
CA ASP A 296 18.37 5.16 13.86
C ASP A 296 19.28 6.01 14.76
N ASP A 297 20.12 6.85 14.16
CA ASP A 297 21.06 7.69 14.90
C ASP A 297 20.46 9.08 15.18
N LEU A 298 20.77 9.62 16.36
CA LEU A 298 20.44 10.99 16.74
C LEU A 298 21.57 11.92 16.35
N THR A 299 21.26 13.11 15.84
CA THR A 299 22.25 14.13 15.49
C THR A 299 22.09 15.35 16.39
N ILE A 300 23.21 15.95 16.79
CA ILE A 300 23.24 17.24 17.47
C ILE A 300 24.44 18.03 16.95
N THR A 301 24.27 19.35 16.84
CA THR A 301 25.38 20.27 16.61
C THR A 301 25.68 20.99 17.91
N VAL A 302 26.89 20.80 18.43
CA VAL A 302 27.33 21.40 19.69
C VAL A 302 28.25 22.56 19.37
N PRO A 303 27.86 23.80 19.70
CA PRO A 303 28.73 24.95 19.56
C PRO A 303 29.88 24.84 20.57
N VAL A 304 31.11 24.99 20.08
CA VAL A 304 32.35 24.94 20.86
C VAL A 304 33.22 26.14 20.57
N THR A 305 34.11 26.47 21.49
CA THR A 305 35.10 27.54 21.28
C THR A 305 36.34 27.00 20.58
N TYR A 306 37.07 27.89 19.89
CA TYR A 306 38.35 27.51 19.27
C TYR A 306 39.37 26.94 20.28
N PRO A 307 39.59 27.56 21.46
CA PRO A 307 40.53 27.02 22.45
C PRO A 307 40.16 25.61 22.93
N GLU A 308 38.87 25.30 23.08
CA GLU A 308 38.41 23.96 23.46
C GLU A 308 38.80 22.88 22.44
N LEU A 309 38.71 23.19 21.14
CA LEU A 309 39.13 22.27 20.09
C LEU A 309 40.66 22.17 19.97
N ALA A 310 41.36 23.31 20.09
CA ALA A 310 42.81 23.37 19.96
C ALA A 310 43.53 22.67 21.13
N LEU A 311 43.11 22.96 22.37
CA LEU A 311 43.74 22.46 23.59
C LEU A 311 43.14 21.13 24.07
N GLY A 312 41.99 20.74 23.55
CA GLY A 312 41.19 19.64 24.06
C GLY A 312 40.42 20.03 25.31
N THR A 313 39.28 19.39 25.51
CA THR A 313 38.40 19.67 26.65
C THR A 313 37.52 18.47 26.96
N THR A 314 36.76 18.57 28.04
CA THR A 314 35.72 17.60 28.37
C THR A 314 34.37 18.33 28.33
N LEU A 315 33.56 18.03 27.32
CA LEU A 315 32.26 18.66 27.09
C LEU A 315 31.13 17.85 27.72
N THR A 316 30.12 18.52 28.26
CA THR A 316 28.86 17.87 28.64
C THR A 316 27.81 18.14 27.57
N VAL A 317 27.34 17.08 26.91
CA VAL A 317 26.37 17.15 25.82
C VAL A 317 25.01 16.65 26.32
N PRO A 318 23.91 17.39 26.08
CA PRO A 318 22.57 16.92 26.43
C PRO A 318 22.17 15.73 25.56
N THR A 319 21.51 14.75 26.16
CA THR A 319 20.86 13.62 25.48
C THR A 319 19.36 13.67 25.78
N LEU A 320 18.54 12.88 25.08
CA LEU A 320 17.09 12.82 25.38
C LEU A 320 16.82 12.39 26.83
N ASP A 321 17.58 11.43 27.35
CA ASP A 321 17.41 10.89 28.70
C ASP A 321 18.27 11.56 29.79
N GLY A 322 19.00 12.65 29.47
CA GLY A 322 19.93 13.25 30.43
C GLY A 322 21.13 13.94 29.80
N LYS A 323 22.35 13.63 30.28
CA LYS A 323 23.60 14.26 29.84
C LYS A 323 24.70 13.22 29.73
N VAL A 324 25.59 13.40 28.76
CA VAL A 324 26.80 12.57 28.59
C VAL A 324 28.02 13.46 28.54
N THR A 325 29.08 13.03 29.21
CA THR A 325 30.38 13.69 29.16
C THR A 325 31.22 13.09 28.04
N LEU A 326 31.75 13.95 27.18
CA LEU A 326 32.54 13.59 26.01
C LEU A 326 33.91 14.27 26.05
N LYS A 327 34.97 13.48 25.90
CA LYS A 327 36.35 13.97 25.82
C LYS A 327 36.69 14.36 24.39
N VAL A 328 37.01 15.62 24.16
CA VAL A 328 37.52 16.16 22.90
C VAL A 328 39.04 16.18 22.96
N GLN A 329 39.69 15.57 21.98
CA GLN A 329 41.15 15.55 21.92
C GLN A 329 41.69 16.90 21.41
N PRO A 330 42.89 17.31 21.85
CA PRO A 330 43.55 18.49 21.30
C PRO A 330 43.72 18.38 19.77
N GLY A 331 43.59 19.51 19.07
CA GLY A 331 43.70 19.56 17.60
C GLY A 331 42.51 18.96 16.84
N THR A 332 41.32 18.88 17.46
CA THR A 332 40.12 18.40 16.77
C THR A 332 39.62 19.46 15.78
N ALA A 333 39.37 19.07 14.53
CA ALA A 333 38.86 20.00 13.51
C ALA A 333 37.39 20.40 13.75
N SER A 334 37.03 21.64 13.36
CA SER A 334 35.63 22.07 13.30
C SER A 334 34.86 21.24 12.27
N GLY A 335 33.59 20.94 12.55
CA GLY A 335 32.75 20.04 11.76
C GLY A 335 33.00 18.55 12.02
N ARG A 336 33.95 18.18 12.88
CA ARG A 336 34.20 16.78 13.22
C ARG A 336 33.01 16.20 13.99
N THR A 337 32.50 15.08 13.51
CA THR A 337 31.46 14.30 14.19
C THR A 337 32.07 13.24 15.11
N LEU A 338 31.68 13.27 16.38
CA LEU A 338 32.03 12.29 17.39
C LEU A 338 30.83 11.39 17.68
N ARG A 339 31.09 10.10 17.88
CA ARG A 339 30.04 9.10 18.06
C ARG A 339 29.94 8.67 19.53
N VAL A 340 28.75 8.86 20.11
CA VAL A 340 28.40 8.37 21.44
C VAL A 340 27.54 7.12 21.27
N ARG A 341 28.10 5.97 21.66
CA ARG A 341 27.48 4.67 21.41
C ARG A 341 26.23 4.45 22.25
N GLY A 342 25.18 3.89 21.64
CA GLY A 342 23.95 3.45 22.32
C GLY A 342 23.03 4.57 22.83
N LYS A 343 23.28 5.81 22.39
CA LYS A 343 22.50 7.01 22.73
C LYS A 343 21.60 7.50 21.60
N GLY A 344 21.37 6.67 20.57
CA GLY A 344 20.41 6.91 19.50
C GLY A 344 19.04 6.27 19.77
N ILE A 345 18.29 6.02 18.70
CA ILE A 345 16.91 5.53 18.74
C ILE A 345 16.87 3.99 18.89
N GLY A 346 15.89 3.46 19.62
CA GLY A 346 15.69 2.01 19.76
C GLY A 346 15.37 1.32 18.43
N LYS A 347 16.04 0.20 18.15
CA LYS A 347 15.85 -0.59 16.93
C LYS A 347 14.86 -1.71 17.15
N LYS A 348 14.02 -2.00 16.14
CA LYS A 348 13.11 -3.16 16.16
C LYS A 348 13.83 -4.50 16.31
N SER A 349 15.07 -4.62 15.82
CA SER A 349 15.90 -5.81 15.95
C SER A 349 16.55 -5.99 17.33
N GLY A 350 16.33 -5.05 18.26
CA GLY A 350 17.03 -4.95 19.52
C GLY A 350 18.27 -4.05 19.44
N GLY A 351 18.59 -3.41 20.57
CA GLY A 351 19.67 -2.43 20.70
C GLY A 351 19.25 -1.01 20.30
N ASN A 352 20.16 -0.07 20.50
CA ASN A 352 19.95 1.35 20.19
C ASN A 352 20.89 1.78 19.06
N GLY A 353 20.49 2.79 18.30
CA GLY A 353 21.40 3.57 17.46
C GLY A 353 22.41 4.36 18.30
N ASP A 354 23.20 5.15 17.61
CA ASP A 354 24.22 6.01 18.21
C ASP A 354 23.79 7.48 18.17
N MET A 355 24.47 8.31 18.95
CA MET A 355 24.33 9.76 18.86
C MET A 355 25.58 10.36 18.22
N LEU A 356 25.37 11.15 17.18
CA LEU A 356 26.36 11.82 16.38
C LEU A 356 26.43 13.29 16.80
N VAL A 357 27.53 13.65 17.44
CA VAL A 357 27.80 14.99 17.97
C VAL A 357 28.74 15.69 17.00
N THR A 358 28.22 16.63 16.21
CA THR A 358 29.04 17.48 15.34
C THR A 358 29.49 18.71 16.13
N LEU A 359 30.81 18.90 16.21
CA LEU A 359 31.38 20.05 16.90
C LEU A 359 31.55 21.20 15.92
N GLU A 360 30.99 22.38 16.22
CA GLU A 360 31.11 23.56 15.36
C GLU A 360 31.65 24.75 16.14
N VAL A 361 32.71 25.38 15.63
CA VAL A 361 33.31 26.53 16.30
C VAL A 361 32.37 27.73 16.24
N ALA A 362 31.90 28.18 17.40
CA ALA A 362 31.12 29.41 17.53
C ALA A 362 32.08 30.60 17.68
N VAL A 363 32.00 31.55 16.73
CA VAL A 363 32.80 32.79 16.76
C VAL A 363 31.95 33.91 17.37
N PRO A 364 32.37 34.53 18.49
CA PRO A 364 31.61 35.63 19.08
C PRO A 364 31.62 36.85 18.17
N SER A 365 30.47 37.52 18.04
CA SER A 365 30.32 38.70 17.17
C SER A 365 30.97 39.98 17.73
N LYS A 366 31.31 40.00 19.03
CA LYS A 366 31.93 41.13 19.72
C LYS A 366 33.07 40.63 20.60
N LEU A 367 34.18 41.35 20.59
CA LEU A 367 35.36 41.08 21.40
C LEU A 367 35.72 42.34 22.19
N ASP A 368 36.16 42.16 23.43
CA ASP A 368 36.71 43.25 24.25
C ASP A 368 38.19 43.50 23.93
N GLY A 369 38.75 44.61 24.42
CA GLY A 369 40.14 44.99 24.12
C GLY A 369 41.16 43.91 24.49
N LYS A 370 40.97 43.25 25.64
CA LYS A 370 41.88 42.19 26.10
C LYS A 370 41.80 40.93 25.23
N ALA A 371 40.60 40.52 24.80
CA ALA A 371 40.42 39.38 23.91
C ALA A 371 41.01 39.66 22.52
N VAL A 372 40.87 40.89 22.00
CA VAL A 372 41.50 41.28 20.73
C VAL A 372 43.03 41.23 20.84
N GLU A 373 43.60 41.74 21.93
CA GLU A 373 45.05 41.67 22.16
C GLU A 373 45.56 40.23 22.23
N ALA A 374 44.85 39.34 22.94
CA ALA A 374 45.18 37.92 23.03
C ALA A 374 45.11 37.22 21.67
N LEU A 375 44.10 37.51 20.85
CA LEU A 375 43.97 36.93 19.51
C LEU A 375 45.06 37.43 18.55
N ARG A 376 45.47 38.70 18.63
CA ARG A 376 46.60 39.23 17.86
C ARG A 376 47.92 38.59 18.28
N ALA A 377 48.10 38.31 19.57
CA ALA A 377 49.28 37.57 20.03
C ALA A 377 49.29 36.15 19.46
N TYR A 378 48.15 35.44 19.54
CA TYR A 378 47.99 34.11 18.96
C TYR A 378 48.24 34.09 17.44
N GLU A 379 47.72 35.07 16.70
CA GLU A 379 47.92 35.21 15.24
C GLU A 379 49.41 35.31 14.88
N ARG A 380 50.20 36.09 15.65
CA ARG A 380 51.65 36.22 15.42
C ARG A 380 52.40 34.90 15.62
N GLU A 381 52.07 34.15 16.67
CA GLU A 381 52.71 32.86 16.97
C GLU A 381 52.32 31.76 15.98
N THR A 382 51.21 31.92 15.27
CA THR A 382 50.66 30.92 14.34
C THR A 382 50.72 31.34 12.88
N ALA A 383 51.49 32.39 12.57
CA ALA A 383 51.59 32.97 11.24
C ALA A 383 52.06 31.98 10.15
N GLU A 384 52.78 30.92 10.52
CA GLU A 384 53.22 29.87 9.58
C GLU A 384 52.08 28.94 9.13
N HIS A 385 50.98 28.87 9.87
CA HIS A 385 49.86 27.99 9.57
C HIS A 385 48.84 28.69 8.65
N ASP A 386 48.90 28.40 7.34
CA ASP A 386 47.92 28.91 6.37
C ASP A 386 46.74 27.92 6.17
N PRO A 387 45.54 28.22 6.68
CA PRO A 387 44.35 27.39 6.49
C PRO A 387 43.83 27.39 5.04
N ARG A 388 44.35 28.27 4.16
CA ARG A 388 43.95 28.38 2.74
C ARG A 388 44.99 27.82 1.78
N SER A 389 46.07 27.22 2.29
CA SER A 389 47.18 26.71 1.47
C SER A 389 46.73 25.75 0.36
N GLU A 390 45.85 24.79 0.67
CA GLU A 390 45.29 23.87 -0.33
C GLU A 390 44.40 24.57 -1.37
N LEU A 391 43.63 25.58 -0.95
CA LEU A 391 42.82 26.38 -1.87
C LEU A 391 43.71 27.21 -2.82
N ASN A 392 44.79 27.80 -2.30
CA ASN A 392 45.75 28.57 -3.08
C ASN A 392 46.44 27.69 -4.12
N LYS A 393 46.86 26.47 -3.73
CA LYS A 393 47.41 25.46 -4.66
C LYS A 393 46.43 25.11 -5.79
N LEU A 394 45.16 24.87 -5.47
CA LEU A 394 44.13 24.55 -6.46
C LEU A 394 43.86 25.69 -7.44
N LEU A 395 44.04 26.94 -7.01
CA LEU A 395 43.88 28.14 -7.82
C LEU A 395 45.15 28.54 -8.59
N GLY A 396 46.25 27.77 -8.47
CA GLY A 396 47.53 28.04 -9.13
C GLY A 396 48.20 29.33 -8.65
N ARG A 397 47.95 29.73 -7.40
CA ARG A 397 48.53 30.91 -6.75
C ARG A 397 49.61 30.55 -5.74
#